data_AF-A0A959CEL2-F1
#
_entry.id   AF-A0A959CEL2-F1
#
_cell.length_a   1.000
_cell.length_b   1.000
_cell.length_c   1.000
_cell.angle_alpha   90.00
_cell.angle_beta   90.00
_cell.angle_gamma   90.00
#
_symmetry.space_group_name_H-M   'P 1'
#
loop_
_entity.id
_entity.type
_entity.pdbx_description
1 polymer ?
#
loop_
_entity_poly.entity_id
_entity_poly.type
_entity_poly.pdbx_seq_one_letter_code
_entity_poly.pdbx_strand_id
1 'polypeptide(L)'
;KTGGTVIVTYPEALFEKVVKPEVLAQSRIEIRTGERLDVDFAIQVLVEYGFGRTDFVYEPGQFSIRGGIVDLFSYGNEMPYRIELFDDEVENIRTFDPLTQLSLRKLSSVSIVPNLNTRFRQDQKVSLFHILPADAVIWIRDYQFLLDRLQYCFERAEQFASKITALDEAELRDIFRDRAFLYPGDVAGEIAERPLVFTEKQHINAGPV
;
A
#
# COMPACT_ATOMS: atom_id res chain seq x y z
N LYS A 1 -17.24 -10.00 23.16
CA LYS A 1 -16.34 -10.91 22.42
C LYS A 1 -15.15 -10.09 21.95
N THR A 2 -13.99 -10.22 22.59
CA THR A 2 -12.73 -9.67 22.08
C THR A 2 -12.30 -10.57 20.92
N GLY A 3 -12.84 -10.31 19.73
CA GLY A 3 -12.43 -11.03 18.52
C GLY A 3 -11.01 -10.63 18.18
N GLY A 4 -10.09 -11.59 18.15
CA GLY A 4 -8.75 -11.37 17.61
C GLY A 4 -8.83 -11.06 16.11
N THR A 5 -7.93 -10.22 15.61
CA THR A 5 -7.79 -9.95 14.17
C THR A 5 -7.02 -11.10 13.53
N VAL A 6 -7.58 -11.69 12.48
CA VAL A 6 -6.88 -12.70 11.66
C VAL A 6 -6.53 -12.05 10.32
N ILE A 7 -5.25 -12.09 9.95
CA ILE A 7 -4.76 -11.64 8.66
C ILE A 7 -4.35 -12.89 7.87
N VAL A 8 -4.87 -13.02 6.65
CA VAL A 8 -4.47 -14.08 5.73
C VAL A 8 -3.68 -13.44 4.60
N THR A 9 -2.52 -14.00 4.29
CA THR A 9 -1.63 -13.52 3.23
C THR A 9 -0.99 -14.70 2.49
N TYR A 10 -0.21 -14.41 1.46
CA TYR A 10 0.49 -15.37 0.62
C TYR A 10 2.00 -15.02 0.54
N PRO A 11 2.89 -15.97 0.22
CA PRO A 11 4.34 -15.77 0.22
C PRO A 11 4.82 -14.51 -0.49
N GLU A 12 4.28 -14.24 -1.69
CA GLU A 12 4.71 -13.13 -2.52
C GLU A 12 4.36 -11.76 -1.92
N ALA A 13 3.32 -11.66 -1.11
CA ALA A 13 2.99 -10.43 -0.38
C ALA A 13 3.94 -10.18 0.81
N LEU A 14 4.68 -11.20 1.27
CA LEU A 14 5.72 -11.05 2.30
C LEU A 14 7.06 -10.64 1.70
N PHE A 15 7.21 -10.71 0.37
CA PHE A 15 8.48 -10.42 -0.31
C PHE A 15 8.78 -8.93 -0.40
N GLU A 16 7.76 -8.08 -0.41
CA GLU A 16 7.90 -6.62 -0.51
C GLU A 16 7.77 -5.96 0.87
N LYS A 17 8.65 -4.99 1.17
CA LYS A 17 8.47 -4.13 2.33
C LYS A 17 7.29 -3.19 2.13
N VAL A 18 6.65 -2.87 3.24
CA VAL A 18 5.50 -1.97 3.35
C VAL A 18 5.92 -0.63 3.92
N VAL A 19 5.18 0.43 3.62
CA VAL A 19 5.46 1.78 4.15
C VAL A 19 5.25 1.78 5.66
N LYS A 20 6.19 2.38 6.40
CA LYS A 20 6.09 2.55 7.85
C LYS A 20 4.78 3.27 8.24
N PRO A 21 4.02 2.78 9.24
CA PRO A 21 2.76 3.41 9.65
C PRO A 21 2.88 4.90 9.96
N GLU A 22 3.95 5.30 10.66
CA GLU A 22 4.23 6.69 11.02
C GLU A 22 4.53 7.57 9.80
N VAL A 23 5.24 7.03 8.80
CA VAL A 23 5.53 7.75 7.56
C VAL A 23 4.27 7.91 6.71
N LEU A 24 3.47 6.85 6.61
CA LEU A 24 2.19 6.89 5.90
C LEU A 24 1.22 7.86 6.56
N ALA A 25 1.17 7.89 7.90
CA ALA A 25 0.31 8.80 8.65
C ALA A 25 0.70 10.27 8.45
N GLN A 26 2.00 10.58 8.37
CA GLN A 26 2.49 11.94 8.07
C GLN A 26 2.24 12.36 6.62
N SER A 27 2.09 11.38 5.72
CA SER A 27 1.92 11.60 4.29
C SER A 27 0.46 11.66 3.85
N ARG A 28 -0.50 11.56 4.79
CA ARG A 28 -1.93 11.61 4.47
C ARG A 28 -2.44 13.05 4.41
N ILE A 29 -3.38 13.29 3.50
CA ILE A 29 -4.14 14.55 3.47
C ILE A 29 -5.51 14.24 4.06
N GLU A 30 -5.88 14.93 5.14
CA GLU A 30 -7.24 14.90 5.65
C GLU A 30 -8.01 16.10 5.11
N ILE A 31 -9.23 15.85 4.64
CA ILE A 31 -10.18 16.90 4.24
C ILE A 31 -11.47 16.66 5.00
N ARG A 32 -12.00 17.68 5.66
CA ARG A 32 -13.25 17.60 6.43
C ARG A 32 -14.28 18.60 5.93
N THR A 33 -15.55 18.28 6.15
CA THR A 33 -16.65 19.20 5.89
C THR A 33 -16.50 20.47 6.73
N GLY A 34 -16.75 21.63 6.12
CA GLY A 34 -16.60 22.95 6.73
C GLY A 34 -15.17 23.52 6.69
N GLU A 35 -14.21 22.79 6.13
CA GLU A 35 -12.84 23.31 5.92
C GLU A 35 -12.74 24.01 4.56
N ARG A 36 -11.77 24.93 4.45
CA ARG A 36 -11.44 25.54 3.16
C ARG A 36 -10.47 24.67 2.39
N LEU A 37 -10.74 24.49 1.10
CA LEU A 37 -9.92 23.72 0.18
C LEU A 37 -9.51 24.61 -1.00
N ASP A 38 -8.22 24.96 -1.05
CA ASP A 38 -7.62 25.53 -2.25
C ASP A 38 -7.46 24.42 -3.30
N VAL A 39 -8.31 24.49 -4.34
CA VAL A 39 -8.36 23.48 -5.40
C VAL A 39 -7.07 23.44 -6.21
N ASP A 40 -6.43 24.59 -6.48
CA ASP A 40 -5.22 24.65 -7.27
C ASP A 40 -4.04 24.02 -6.51
N PHE A 41 -3.95 24.30 -5.21
CA PHE A 41 -2.99 23.61 -4.34
C PHE A 41 -3.28 22.12 -4.24
N ALA A 42 -4.55 21.73 -4.07
CA ALA A 42 -4.94 20.32 -4.01
C ALA A 42 -4.55 19.55 -5.28
N ILE A 43 -4.70 20.16 -6.47
CA ILE A 43 -4.25 19.57 -7.74
C ILE A 43 -2.75 19.28 -7.70
N GLN A 44 -1.94 20.27 -7.31
CA GLN A 44 -0.48 20.12 -7.28
C GLN A 44 -0.07 18.97 -6.35
N VAL A 45 -0.66 18.92 -5.16
CA VAL A 45 -0.38 17.86 -4.19
C VAL A 45 -0.84 16.49 -4.70
N LEU A 46 -2.02 16.40 -5.32
CA LEU A 46 -2.51 15.13 -5.89
C LEU A 46 -1.59 14.60 -7.00
N VAL A 47 -1.12 15.48 -7.88
CA VAL A 47 -0.14 15.10 -8.92
C VAL A 47 1.17 14.63 -8.30
N GLU A 48 1.68 15.35 -7.28
CA GLU A 48 2.87 14.92 -6.52
C GLU A 48 2.65 13.56 -5.84
N TYR A 49 1.43 13.28 -5.38
CA TYR A 49 1.04 12.03 -4.75
C TYR A 49 0.89 10.87 -5.75
N GLY A 50 1.11 11.13 -7.03
CA GLY A 50 1.05 10.14 -8.10
C GLY A 50 -0.33 9.95 -8.71
N PHE A 51 -1.29 10.84 -8.43
CA PHE A 51 -2.61 10.77 -9.02
C PHE A 51 -2.65 11.30 -10.45
N GLY A 52 -3.38 10.61 -11.31
CA GLY A 52 -3.67 11.03 -12.68
C GLY A 52 -4.97 11.82 -12.78
N ARG A 53 -4.94 12.97 -13.46
CA ARG A 53 -6.15 13.74 -13.78
C ARG A 53 -6.91 13.06 -14.91
N THR A 54 -8.20 12.85 -14.73
CA THR A 54 -9.11 12.28 -15.73
C THR A 54 -10.40 13.08 -15.81
N ASP A 55 -11.22 12.82 -16.84
CA ASP A 55 -12.56 13.40 -16.94
C ASP A 55 -13.52 12.76 -15.94
N PHE A 56 -13.40 11.45 -15.76
CA PHE A 56 -14.19 10.62 -14.85
C PHE A 56 -13.29 9.66 -14.07
N VAL A 57 -13.61 9.48 -12.80
CA VAL A 57 -12.83 8.66 -11.86
C VAL A 57 -13.45 7.26 -11.79
N TYR A 58 -12.63 6.26 -12.13
CA TYR A 58 -13.02 4.85 -12.15
C TYR A 58 -12.08 3.98 -11.30
N GLU A 59 -10.79 4.30 -11.26
CA GLU A 59 -9.76 3.47 -10.64
C GLU A 59 -8.98 4.23 -9.56
N PRO A 60 -8.43 3.54 -8.55
CA PRO A 60 -7.54 4.14 -7.57
C PRO A 60 -6.37 4.88 -8.22
N GLY A 61 -6.03 6.05 -7.68
CA GLY A 61 -5.02 6.94 -8.25
C GLY A 61 -5.56 7.91 -9.29
N GLN A 62 -6.88 8.00 -9.50
CA GLN A 62 -7.48 8.97 -10.41
C GLN A 62 -8.18 10.11 -9.65
N PHE A 63 -8.17 11.30 -10.25
CA PHE A 63 -8.99 12.42 -9.78
C PHE A 63 -9.56 13.23 -10.95
N SER A 64 -10.69 13.89 -10.72
CA SER A 64 -11.31 14.82 -11.68
C SER A 64 -11.84 16.06 -10.97
N ILE A 65 -11.88 17.19 -11.68
CA ILE A 65 -12.37 18.47 -11.15
C ILE A 65 -13.37 19.04 -12.14
N ARG A 66 -14.58 19.30 -11.67
CA ARG A 66 -15.71 19.80 -12.46
C ARG A 66 -16.43 20.90 -11.68
N GLY A 67 -16.02 22.14 -11.91
CA GLY A 67 -16.50 23.28 -11.12
C GLY A 67 -16.16 23.11 -9.65
N GLY A 68 -17.16 23.23 -8.77
CA GLY A 68 -17.01 22.99 -7.33
C GLY A 68 -17.01 21.50 -6.93
N ILE A 69 -16.79 20.55 -7.84
CA ILE A 69 -16.75 19.13 -7.48
C ILE A 69 -15.36 18.57 -7.74
N VAL A 70 -14.79 17.93 -6.73
CA VAL A 70 -13.57 17.14 -6.82
C VAL A 70 -13.92 15.67 -6.59
N ASP A 71 -13.82 14.86 -7.64
CA ASP A 71 -13.89 13.40 -7.51
C ASP A 71 -12.48 12.84 -7.40
N LEU A 72 -12.26 11.89 -6.49
CA LEU A 72 -10.94 11.34 -6.20
C LEU A 72 -11.04 9.90 -5.72
N PHE A 73 -10.26 8.99 -6.30
CA PHE A 73 -10.14 7.62 -5.82
C PHE A 73 -8.78 7.41 -5.15
N SER A 74 -8.73 7.62 -3.83
CA SER A 74 -7.49 7.45 -3.05
C SER A 74 -6.94 6.02 -3.12
N TYR A 75 -5.61 5.88 -3.10
CA TYR A 75 -4.95 4.57 -3.06
C TYR A 75 -5.34 3.81 -1.79
N GLY A 76 -5.62 2.50 -1.90
CA GLY A 76 -5.94 1.66 -0.73
C GLY A 76 -7.33 1.88 -0.13
N ASN A 77 -8.17 2.73 -0.71
CA ASN A 77 -9.57 2.88 -0.33
C ASN A 77 -10.46 1.99 -1.18
N GLU A 78 -11.59 1.54 -0.63
CA GLU A 78 -12.53 0.66 -1.34
C GLU A 78 -13.40 1.42 -2.36
N MET A 79 -13.74 2.69 -2.07
CA MET A 79 -14.64 3.51 -2.87
C MET A 79 -14.06 4.91 -3.08
N PRO A 80 -14.30 5.55 -4.24
CA PRO A 80 -13.89 6.92 -4.48
C PRO A 80 -14.75 7.92 -3.71
N TYR A 81 -14.21 9.14 -3.58
CA TYR A 81 -14.78 10.26 -2.87
C TYR A 81 -15.22 11.35 -3.84
N ARG A 82 -16.39 11.94 -3.58
CA ARG A 82 -16.88 13.17 -4.18
C ARG A 82 -16.89 14.25 -3.10
N ILE A 83 -16.09 15.29 -3.31
CA ILE A 83 -15.99 16.46 -2.46
C ILE A 83 -16.71 17.59 -3.20
N GLU A 84 -17.84 18.04 -2.65
CA GLU A 84 -18.65 19.14 -3.17
C GLU A 84 -18.26 20.41 -2.42
N LEU A 85 -17.89 21.45 -3.15
CA LEU A 85 -17.44 22.74 -2.67
C LEU A 85 -18.50 23.81 -2.95
N PHE A 86 -18.60 24.77 -2.04
CA PHE A 86 -19.27 26.04 -2.26
C PHE A 86 -18.22 27.15 -2.11
N ASP A 87 -17.93 27.85 -3.21
CA ASP A 87 -16.72 28.67 -3.35
C ASP A 87 -15.45 27.87 -3.00
N ASP A 88 -14.79 28.17 -1.87
CA ASP A 88 -13.62 27.49 -1.36
C ASP A 88 -13.90 26.59 -0.15
N GLU A 89 -15.15 26.44 0.28
CA GLU A 89 -15.54 25.66 1.46
C GLU A 89 -16.07 24.26 1.09
N VAL A 90 -15.63 23.23 1.82
CA VAL A 90 -16.11 21.85 1.65
C VAL A 90 -17.50 21.69 2.24
N GLU A 91 -18.52 21.63 1.37
CA GLU A 91 -19.93 21.60 1.76
C GLU A 91 -20.43 20.18 2.04
N ASN A 92 -20.05 19.21 1.19
CA ASN A 92 -20.37 17.81 1.40
C ASN A 92 -19.24 16.90 0.94
N ILE A 93 -19.07 15.78 1.65
CA ILE A 93 -18.19 14.69 1.21
C ILE A 93 -19.01 13.41 1.14
N ARG A 94 -18.88 12.66 0.05
CA ARG A 94 -19.60 11.40 -0.17
C ARG A 94 -18.69 10.35 -0.78
N THR A 95 -18.95 9.07 -0.51
CA THR A 95 -18.50 8.02 -1.43
C THR A 95 -19.42 7.96 -2.63
N PHE A 96 -18.93 7.47 -3.76
CA PHE A 96 -19.76 7.21 -4.94
C PHE A 96 -19.36 5.90 -5.62
N ASP A 97 -20.26 5.31 -6.39
CA ASP A 97 -19.99 4.11 -7.17
C ASP A 97 -19.22 4.50 -8.46
N PRO A 98 -18.00 3.96 -8.70
CA PRO A 98 -17.19 4.38 -9.84
C PRO A 98 -17.81 4.03 -11.20
N LEU A 99 -18.69 3.02 -11.29
CA LEU A 99 -19.30 2.61 -12.55
C LEU A 99 -20.54 3.46 -12.88
N THR A 100 -21.40 3.66 -11.88
CA THR A 100 -22.68 4.39 -12.07
C THR A 100 -22.55 5.90 -11.80
N GLN A 101 -21.46 6.34 -11.16
CA GLN A 101 -21.17 7.72 -10.77
C GLN A 101 -22.18 8.31 -9.75
N LEU A 102 -23.01 7.45 -9.14
CA LEU A 102 -24.01 7.82 -8.15
C LEU A 102 -23.41 7.86 -6.75
N SER A 103 -23.73 8.91 -5.99
CA SER A 103 -23.33 9.01 -4.59
C SER A 103 -23.98 7.91 -3.74
N LEU A 104 -23.23 7.44 -2.75
CA LEU A 104 -23.64 6.34 -1.87
C LEU A 104 -23.81 6.82 -0.42
N ARG A 105 -22.71 7.12 0.27
CA ARG A 105 -22.72 7.44 1.70
C ARG A 105 -22.08 8.80 1.96
N LYS A 106 -22.74 9.63 2.78
CA LYS A 106 -22.15 10.89 3.30
C LYS A 106 -21.07 10.59 4.35
N LEU A 107 -19.99 11.37 4.30
CA LEU A 107 -18.86 11.31 5.23
C LEU A 107 -18.64 12.71 5.84
N SER A 108 -18.11 12.75 7.06
CA SER A 108 -17.66 14.00 7.70
C SER A 108 -16.25 14.41 7.28
N SER A 109 -15.47 13.44 6.80
CA SER A 109 -14.06 13.62 6.44
C SER A 109 -13.58 12.47 5.55
N VAL A 110 -12.52 12.72 4.80
CA VAL A 110 -11.78 11.72 4.02
C VAL A 110 -10.28 11.82 4.30
N SER A 111 -9.59 10.70 4.11
CA SER A 111 -8.12 10.62 4.17
C SER A 111 -7.62 10.16 2.81
N ILE A 112 -6.74 10.97 2.22
CA ILE A 112 -6.12 10.70 0.93
C ILE A 112 -4.69 10.24 1.19
N VAL A 113 -4.32 9.10 0.64
CA VAL A 113 -2.95 8.57 0.73
C VAL A 113 -2.29 8.55 -0.64
N PRO A 114 -0.97 8.78 -0.72
CA PRO A 114 -0.23 8.78 -1.98
C PRO A 114 -0.07 7.38 -2.57
N ASN A 115 0.43 7.31 -3.80
CA ASN A 115 0.90 6.07 -4.38
C ASN A 115 2.04 5.47 -3.54
N LEU A 116 1.76 4.35 -2.89
CA LEU A 116 2.72 3.69 -1.98
C LEU A 116 3.93 3.11 -2.72
N ASN A 117 3.81 2.87 -4.03
CA ASN A 117 4.84 2.20 -4.81
C ASN A 117 5.93 3.16 -5.29
N THR A 118 5.60 4.42 -5.55
CA THR A 118 6.50 5.38 -6.22
C THR A 118 6.97 6.53 -5.34
N ARG A 119 6.31 6.78 -4.20
CA ARG A 119 6.64 7.96 -3.36
C ARG A 119 7.61 7.67 -2.21
N PHE A 120 7.70 6.42 -1.77
CA PHE A 120 8.42 6.10 -0.53
C PHE A 120 9.75 5.41 -0.83
N ARG A 121 10.80 5.98 -0.24
CA ARG A 121 12.17 5.45 -0.33
C ARG A 121 12.34 4.19 0.51
N GLN A 122 13.41 3.44 0.25
CA GLN A 122 13.72 2.19 0.95
C GLN A 122 13.74 2.30 2.49
N ASP A 123 14.30 3.39 3.01
CA ASP A 123 14.46 3.67 4.45
C ASP A 123 13.14 4.02 5.15
N GLN A 124 12.11 4.35 4.37
CA GLN A 124 10.76 4.61 4.82
C GLN A 124 9.86 3.36 4.78
N LYS A 125 10.41 2.22 4.34
CA LYS A 125 9.71 0.94 4.26
C LYS A 125 10.29 -0.06 5.27
N VAL A 126 9.45 -0.95 5.78
CA VAL A 126 9.78 -2.01 6.74
C VAL A 126 9.15 -3.33 6.33
N SER A 127 9.65 -4.43 6.86
CA SER A 127 8.95 -5.70 6.75
C SER A 127 7.54 -5.60 7.35
N LEU A 128 6.59 -6.35 6.77
CA LEU A 128 5.24 -6.48 7.32
C LEU A 128 5.30 -6.95 8.79
N PHE A 129 6.25 -7.82 9.13
CA PHE A 129 6.41 -8.34 10.48
C PHE A 129 6.73 -7.24 11.50
N HIS A 130 7.31 -6.11 11.11
CA HIS A 130 7.52 -4.98 12.02
C HIS A 130 6.24 -4.19 12.33
N ILE A 131 5.21 -4.31 11.49
CA ILE A 131 3.91 -3.65 11.70
C ILE A 131 2.98 -4.51 12.55
N LEU A 132 3.16 -5.84 12.53
CA LEU A 132 2.35 -6.76 13.31
C LEU A 132 2.66 -6.62 14.82
N PRO A 133 1.63 -6.69 15.70
CA PRO A 133 1.81 -6.69 17.15
C PRO A 133 2.88 -7.70 17.58
N ALA A 134 3.70 -7.38 18.58
CA ALA A 134 4.84 -8.21 19.01
C ALA A 134 4.45 -9.67 19.37
N ASP A 135 3.23 -9.86 19.88
CA ASP A 135 2.63 -11.13 20.27
C ASP A 135 1.86 -11.84 19.14
N ALA A 136 1.90 -11.33 17.91
CA ALA A 136 1.24 -11.95 16.77
C ALA A 136 1.74 -13.39 16.55
N VAL A 137 0.79 -14.33 16.54
CA VAL A 137 1.05 -15.76 16.27
C VAL A 137 1.00 -15.99 14.77
N ILE A 138 2.07 -16.55 14.20
CA ILE A 138 2.15 -16.85 12.77
C ILE A 138 1.74 -18.30 12.53
N TRP A 139 0.76 -18.47 11.64
CA TRP A 139 0.27 -19.79 11.23
C TRP A 139 0.78 -20.07 9.82
N ILE A 140 1.53 -21.16 9.66
CA ILE A 140 2.11 -21.53 8.37
C ILE A 140 1.59 -22.89 7.98
N ARG A 141 0.93 -22.94 6.81
CA ARG A 141 0.43 -24.20 6.26
C ARG A 141 1.57 -25.11 5.83
N ASP A 142 2.42 -24.59 4.96
CA ASP A 142 3.57 -25.29 4.41
C ASP A 142 4.76 -24.33 4.38
N TYR A 143 5.75 -24.59 5.23
CA TYR A 143 6.93 -23.74 5.37
C TYR A 143 7.91 -23.93 4.22
N GLN A 144 8.04 -25.14 3.68
CA GLN A 144 8.93 -25.36 2.53
C GLN A 144 8.38 -24.64 1.31
N PHE A 145 7.07 -24.74 1.06
CA PHE A 145 6.41 -24.00 -0.01
C PHE A 145 6.60 -22.49 0.15
N LEU A 146 6.47 -21.95 1.37
CA LEU A 146 6.74 -20.54 1.64
C LEU A 146 8.16 -20.14 1.22
N LEU A 147 9.18 -20.91 1.64
CA LEU A 147 10.58 -20.63 1.30
C LEU A 147 10.83 -20.73 -0.21
N ASP A 148 10.31 -21.77 -0.86
CA ASP A 148 10.47 -21.97 -2.31
C ASP A 148 9.84 -20.81 -3.11
N ARG A 149 8.67 -20.31 -2.68
CA ARG A 149 8.01 -19.16 -3.31
C ARG A 149 8.80 -17.86 -3.11
N LEU A 150 9.31 -17.61 -1.91
CA LEU A 150 10.15 -16.44 -1.64
C LEU A 150 11.45 -16.46 -2.46
N GLN A 151 12.10 -17.63 -2.53
CA GLN A 151 13.30 -17.84 -3.36
C GLN A 151 13.00 -17.59 -4.85
N TYR A 152 11.88 -18.11 -5.35
CA TYR A 152 11.44 -17.85 -6.72
C TYR A 152 11.23 -16.36 -7.00
N CYS A 153 10.59 -15.61 -6.09
CA CYS A 153 10.42 -14.16 -6.21
C CYS A 153 11.76 -13.42 -6.26
N PHE A 154 12.69 -13.81 -5.40
CA PHE A 154 14.04 -13.24 -5.34
C PHE A 154 14.80 -13.45 -6.66
N GLU A 155 14.89 -14.69 -7.15
CA GLU A 155 15.55 -15.01 -8.42
C GLU A 155 14.94 -14.27 -9.60
N ARG A 156 13.60 -14.10 -9.61
CA ARG A 156 12.90 -13.33 -10.64
C ARG A 156 13.28 -11.86 -10.62
N ALA A 157 13.38 -11.26 -9.43
CA ALA A 157 13.83 -9.88 -9.27
C ALA A 157 15.28 -9.68 -9.74
N GLU A 158 16.20 -10.59 -9.39
CA GLU A 158 17.60 -10.55 -9.85
C GLU A 158 17.72 -10.71 -11.38
N GLN A 159 16.98 -11.64 -11.97
CA GLN A 159 16.95 -11.83 -13.42
C GLN A 159 16.38 -10.62 -14.15
N PHE A 160 15.40 -9.93 -13.56
CA PHE A 160 14.85 -8.70 -14.13
C PHE A 160 15.90 -7.57 -14.03
N ALA A 161 16.53 -7.38 -12.86
CA ALA A 161 17.57 -6.39 -12.67
C ALA A 161 18.75 -6.55 -13.64
N SER A 162 19.24 -7.78 -13.82
CA SER A 162 20.38 -8.06 -14.72
C SER A 162 20.08 -7.77 -16.20
N LYS A 163 18.85 -7.99 -16.67
CA LYS A 163 18.42 -7.64 -18.04
C LYS A 163 18.31 -6.14 -18.28
N ILE A 164 18.13 -5.38 -17.21
CA ILE A 164 17.81 -3.95 -17.24
C ILE A 164 19.06 -3.07 -17.22
N THR A 165 20.17 -3.56 -16.67
CA THR A 165 21.51 -2.96 -16.75
C THR A 165 22.02 -2.68 -18.18
N ALA A 166 21.22 -2.94 -19.21
CA ALA A 166 21.45 -2.58 -20.61
C ALA A 166 20.70 -1.30 -21.08
N LEU A 167 19.91 -0.65 -20.22
CA LEU A 167 19.23 0.65 -20.44
C LEU A 167 19.66 1.67 -19.36
N ASP A 168 19.39 2.96 -19.60
CA ASP A 168 19.92 4.11 -18.83
C ASP A 168 19.89 3.93 -17.30
N GLU A 169 21.07 3.92 -16.68
CA GLU A 169 21.30 3.46 -15.30
C GLU A 169 20.60 4.31 -14.23
N ALA A 170 20.23 5.56 -14.53
CA ALA A 170 19.73 6.52 -13.55
C ALA A 170 18.27 6.25 -13.14
N GLU A 171 17.34 6.17 -14.09
CA GLU A 171 15.91 5.93 -13.80
C GLU A 171 15.68 4.53 -13.19
N LEU A 172 16.51 3.57 -13.56
CA LEU A 172 16.41 2.18 -13.13
C LEU A 172 16.94 1.99 -11.71
N ARG A 173 18.01 2.67 -11.32
CA ARG A 173 18.50 2.64 -9.93
C ARG A 173 17.46 3.19 -8.96
N ASP A 174 16.70 4.20 -9.35
CA ASP A 174 15.65 4.78 -8.50
C ASP A 174 14.46 3.81 -8.34
N ILE A 175 13.97 3.19 -9.43
CA ILE A 175 12.88 2.19 -9.36
C ILE A 175 13.22 1.00 -8.45
N PHE A 176 14.45 0.49 -8.50
CA PHE A 176 14.87 -0.64 -7.67
C PHE A 176 15.33 -0.26 -6.27
N ARG A 177 15.86 0.96 -6.07
CA ARG A 177 16.10 1.51 -4.73
C ARG A 177 14.78 1.71 -3.99
N ASP A 178 13.70 2.05 -4.69
CA ASP A 178 12.39 2.31 -4.08
C ASP A 178 11.57 1.01 -3.87
N ARG A 179 11.82 -0.04 -4.65
CA ARG A 179 11.27 -1.39 -4.41
C ARG A 179 12.12 -2.15 -3.40
N ALA A 180 11.81 -1.88 -2.14
CA ALA A 180 12.49 -2.43 -1.00
C ALA A 180 12.11 -3.91 -0.78
N PHE A 181 12.68 -4.84 -1.56
CA PHE A 181 12.46 -6.28 -1.39
C PHE A 181 13.15 -6.83 -0.14
N LEU A 182 12.66 -7.96 0.37
CA LEU A 182 13.25 -8.73 1.47
C LEU A 182 13.98 -9.96 0.93
N TYR A 183 15.10 -10.33 1.57
CA TYR A 183 15.73 -11.61 1.27
C TYR A 183 14.90 -12.74 1.88
N PRO A 184 14.79 -13.92 1.22
CA PRO A 184 14.07 -15.06 1.79
C PRO A 184 14.55 -15.46 3.19
N GLY A 185 15.86 -15.34 3.45
CA GLY A 185 16.44 -15.60 4.77
C GLY A 185 16.02 -14.60 5.85
N ASP A 186 15.83 -13.32 5.50
CA ASP A 186 15.37 -12.29 6.44
C ASP A 186 13.92 -12.58 6.87
N VAL A 187 13.06 -12.91 5.89
CA VAL A 187 11.66 -13.29 6.16
C VAL A 187 11.59 -14.53 7.04
N ALA A 188 12.41 -15.55 6.77
CA ALA A 188 12.50 -16.75 7.60
C ALA A 188 12.96 -16.44 9.03
N GLY A 189 13.94 -15.54 9.19
CA GLY A 189 14.41 -15.08 10.50
C GLY A 189 13.33 -14.36 11.29
N GLU A 190 12.65 -13.37 10.69
CA GLU A 190 11.56 -12.62 11.33
C GLU A 190 10.38 -13.51 11.71
N ILE A 191 10.08 -14.54 10.91
CA ILE A 191 9.08 -15.55 11.25
C ILE A 191 9.50 -16.34 12.50
N ALA A 192 10.76 -16.78 12.57
CA ALA A 192 11.27 -17.58 13.67
C ALA A 192 11.30 -16.83 15.03
N GLU A 193 11.30 -15.51 15.01
CA GLU A 193 11.21 -14.66 16.21
C GLU A 193 9.80 -14.59 16.82
N ARG A 194 8.79 -15.14 16.15
CA ARG A 194 7.38 -15.06 16.57
C ARG A 194 6.85 -16.42 17.04
N PRO A 195 5.76 -16.45 17.85
CA PRO A 195 5.08 -17.70 18.15
C PRO A 195 4.60 -18.39 16.85
N LEU A 196 5.02 -19.63 16.61
CA LEU A 196 4.72 -20.38 15.40
C LEU A 196 3.72 -21.51 15.64
N VAL A 197 2.75 -21.62 14.73
CA VAL A 197 1.84 -22.76 14.64
C VAL A 197 1.92 -23.33 13.23
N PHE A 198 2.29 -24.60 13.13
CA PHE A 198 2.26 -25.34 11.87
C PHE A 198 0.96 -26.13 11.78
N THR A 199 0.22 -25.95 10.68
CA THR A 199 -1.08 -26.65 10.51
C THR A 199 -0.92 -28.04 9.91
N GLU A 200 0.26 -28.37 9.36
CA GLU A 200 0.61 -29.69 8.86
C GLU A 200 1.87 -30.22 9.57
N LYS A 201 2.02 -31.55 9.64
CA LYS A 201 3.26 -32.17 10.16
C LYS A 201 4.42 -31.79 9.26
N GLN A 202 5.34 -30.97 9.77
CA GLN A 202 6.52 -30.59 9.01
C GLN A 202 7.61 -31.67 9.12
N HIS A 203 8.19 -32.02 7.97
CA HIS A 203 9.49 -32.69 7.92
C HIS A 203 10.58 -31.61 8.03
N ILE A 204 10.81 -31.10 9.24
CA ILE A 204 11.94 -30.20 9.49
C ILE A 204 13.20 -31.07 9.54
N ASN A 205 13.99 -31.08 8.47
CA ASN A 205 15.38 -31.54 8.54
C ASN A 205 16.18 -30.47 9.31
N ALA A 206 16.22 -30.60 10.63
CA ALA A 206 17.20 -29.90 11.43
C ALA A 206 18.58 -30.45 11.05
N GLY A 207 19.37 -29.67 10.31
CA GLY A 207 20.80 -29.92 10.15
C GLY A 207 21.49 -29.93 11.53
N PRO A 208 22.61 -30.65 11.69
CA PRO A 208 23.25 -30.80 12.99
C PRO A 208 23.78 -29.45 13.48
N VAL A 209 23.54 -29.19 14.77
CA VAL A 209 24.05 -28.07 15.57
C VAL A 209 25.57 -28.10 15.64
#